data_AF-A0A383DP93-F1
#
_entry.id   AF-A0A383DP93-F1
#
_cell.length_a   1.000
_cell.length_b   1.000
_cell.length_c   1.000
_cell.angle_alpha   90.00
_cell.angle_beta   90.00
_cell.angle_gamma   90.00
#
_symmetry.space_group_name_H-M   'P 1'
#
loop_
_entity.id
_entity.type
_entity.pdbx_description
1 polymer ?
#
loop_
_entity_poly.entity_id
_entity_poly.type
_entity_poly.pdbx_seq_one_letter_code
_entity_poly.pdbx_strand_id
1 'polypeptide(L)' 'MVGDEPRDGGVENGARLIRFATAVLGDDLEELAAARDEIVAVMGGEALTDTAAVAALFNAIDRVADSTGIPLEDV' A
#
# COMPACT_ATOMS: atom_id res chain seq x y z
N MET A 1 6.77 -6.16 14.76
CA MET A 1 5.44 -6.55 14.24
C MET A 1 5.66 -7.77 13.35
N VAL A 2 5.33 -8.96 13.82
CA VAL A 2 5.32 -10.14 12.95
C VAL A 2 3.96 -10.12 12.26
N GLY A 3 3.94 -9.60 11.03
CA GLY A 3 2.80 -9.76 10.15
C GLY A 3 2.70 -11.23 9.75
N ASP A 4 1.53 -11.81 9.96
CA ASP A 4 1.11 -13.08 9.35
C ASP A 4 1.34 -13.01 7.82
N GLU A 5 1.38 -14.16 7.13
CA GLU A 5 1.45 -14.18 5.65
C GLU A 5 0.45 -13.18 5.06
N PRO A 6 0.78 -12.44 3.97
CA PRO A 6 -0.10 -11.43 3.42
C PRO A 6 -1.42 -12.07 3.01
N ARG A 7 -2.41 -12.03 3.90
CA ARG A 7 -3.79 -12.36 3.57
C ARG A 7 -4.33 -11.13 2.86
N ASP A 8 -5.02 -11.35 1.74
CA ASP A 8 -5.71 -10.33 0.94
C ASP A 8 -6.80 -9.53 1.71
N GLY A 9 -6.91 -9.72 3.03
CA GLY A 9 -7.91 -9.10 3.88
C GLY A 9 -9.34 -9.55 3.58
N GLY A 10 -9.56 -10.56 2.73
CA GLY A 10 -10.88 -10.90 2.21
C GLY A 10 -11.48 -9.82 1.31
N VAL A 11 -10.66 -8.89 0.80
CA VAL A 11 -11.08 -7.79 -0.05
C VAL A 11 -10.82 -8.16 -1.51
N GLU A 12 -11.77 -7.81 -2.39
CA GLU A 12 -11.57 -7.96 -3.82
C GLU A 12 -10.30 -7.21 -4.27
N ASN A 13 -9.42 -7.90 -5.00
CA ASN A 13 -8.09 -7.41 -5.39
C ASN A 13 -7.12 -7.10 -4.23
N GLY A 14 -7.43 -7.48 -2.98
CA GLY A 14 -6.63 -7.14 -1.80
C GLY A 14 -5.15 -7.56 -1.91
N ALA A 15 -4.88 -8.77 -2.41
CA ALA A 15 -3.51 -9.23 -2.64
C ALA A 15 -2.73 -8.32 -3.62
N ARG A 16 -3.39 -7.83 -4.68
CA ARG A 16 -2.76 -6.94 -5.68
C ARG A 16 -2.47 -5.57 -5.10
N LEU A 17 -3.42 -5.04 -4.33
CA LEU A 17 -3.28 -3.75 -3.65
C LEU A 17 -2.14 -3.81 -2.61
N ILE A 18 -2.07 -4.89 -1.83
CA ILE A 18 -0.97 -5.13 -0.88
C ILE A 18 0.37 -5.28 -1.60
N ARG A 19 0.42 -6.03 -2.71
CA ARG A 19 1.63 -6.17 -3.54
C ARG A 19 2.15 -4.82 -4.00
N PHE A 20 1.28 -3.98 -4.57
CA PHE A 20 1.65 -2.63 -4.99
C PHE A 20 2.11 -1.75 -3.81
N ALA A 21 1.36 -1.74 -2.70
CA ALA A 21 1.72 -0.96 -1.52
C ALA A 21 3.09 -1.39 -0.95
N THR A 22 3.40 -2.69 -0.99
CA THR A 22 4.70 -3.23 -0.58
C THR A 22 5.80 -2.80 -1.55
N ALA A 23 5.57 -2.90 -2.86
CA ALA A 23 6.54 -2.51 -3.88
C ALA A 23 6.89 -1.01 -3.84
N VAL A 24 5.92 -0.15 -3.51
CA VAL A 24 6.13 1.31 -3.36
C VAL A 24 7.14 1.63 -2.24
N LEU A 25 7.24 0.80 -1.21
CA LEU A 25 8.15 1.01 -0.08
C LEU A 25 9.54 0.38 -0.29
N GLY A 26 9.72 -0.41 -1.34
CA GLY A 26 10.99 -1.06 -1.68
C GLY A 26 11.80 -0.32 -2.73
N ASP A 27 12.97 -0.89 -3.06
CA ASP A 27 13.90 -0.34 -4.06
C ASP A 27 13.84 -1.09 -5.41
N ASP A 28 12.97 -2.09 -5.55
CA ASP A 28 12.80 -2.88 -6.77
C ASP A 28 11.86 -2.18 -7.75
N LEU A 29 12.45 -1.45 -8.70
CA LEU A 29 11.70 -0.71 -9.71
C LEU A 29 11.00 -1.60 -10.74
N GLU A 30 11.52 -2.80 -10.99
CA GLU A 30 10.89 -3.75 -11.92
C GLU A 30 9.61 -4.32 -11.30
N GLU A 31 9.66 -4.68 -10.02
CA GLU A 31 8.49 -5.14 -9.27
C GLU A 31 7.44 -4.03 -9.13
N LEU A 32 7.86 -2.78 -8.85
CA LEU A 32 6.92 -1.65 -8.82
C LEU A 32 6.25 -1.42 -10.17
N ALA A 33 6.98 -1.52 -11.28
CA ALA A 33 6.41 -1.41 -12.62
C ALA A 33 5.41 -2.55 -12.89
N ALA A 34 5.78 -3.79 -12.58
CA ALA A 34 4.92 -4.95 -12.77
C ALA A 34 3.62 -4.86 -11.94
N ALA A 35 3.68 -4.38 -10.70
CA ALA A 35 2.51 -4.18 -9.86
C ALA A 35 1.58 -3.08 -10.39
N ARG A 36 2.13 -2.00 -10.95
CA ARG A 36 1.34 -0.94 -11.62
C ARG A 36 0.61 -1.48 -12.84
N ASP A 37 1.32 -2.22 -13.69
CA ASP A 37 0.75 -2.80 -14.91
C ASP A 37 -0.37 -3.80 -14.58
N GLU A 38 -0.21 -4.61 -13.53
CA GLU A 38 -1.25 -5.53 -13.08
C GLU A 38 -2.53 -4.79 -12.62
N ILE A 39 -2.39 -3.72 -11.82
CA ILE A 39 -3.55 -2.92 -11.39
C ILE A 39 -4.25 -2.28 -12.59
N VAL A 40 -3.50 -1.70 -13.53
CA VAL A 40 -4.11 -1.09 -14.73
C VAL A 40 -4.84 -2.13 -15.56
N ALA A 41 -4.26 -3.32 -15.74
CA ALA A 41 -4.85 -4.39 -16.53
C ALA A 41 -6.15 -4.94 -15.93
N VAL A 42 -6.25 -5.03 -14.59
CA VAL A 42 -7.38 -5.65 -13.90
C VAL A 42 -8.44 -4.63 -13.47
N MET A 43 -8.00 -3.45 -13.01
CA MET A 43 -8.83 -2.46 -12.32
C MET A 43 -8.90 -1.11 -13.07
N GLY A 44 -8.02 -0.87 -14.05
CA GLY A 44 -7.96 0.35 -14.83
C GLY A 44 -7.04 1.44 -14.26
N GLY A 45 -6.80 2.49 -15.07
CA GLY A 45 -5.87 3.57 -14.73
C GLY A 45 -6.34 4.48 -13.58
N GLU A 46 -7.65 4.69 -13.45
CA GLU A 46 -8.22 5.45 -12.32
C GLU A 46 -7.94 4.73 -11.00
N ALA A 47 -8.15 3.41 -10.96
CA ALA A 47 -7.85 2.60 -9.79
C ALA A 47 -6.36 2.63 -9.40
N LEU A 48 -5.44 2.64 -10.37
CA LEU A 48 -4.02 2.83 -10.08
C LEU A 48 -3.76 4.20 -9.43
N THR A 49 -4.39 5.25 -9.93
CA THR A 49 -4.24 6.61 -9.39
C THR A 49 -4.73 6.69 -7.95
N ASP A 50 -5.91 6.15 -7.66
CA ASP A 50 -6.47 6.14 -6.31
C ASP A 50 -5.62 5.30 -5.35
N THR A 51 -5.18 4.12 -5.78
CA THR A 51 -4.32 3.24 -4.98
C THR A 51 -3.00 3.93 -4.64
N ALA A 52 -2.37 4.60 -5.61
CA ALA A 52 -1.13 5.36 -5.39
C ALA A 52 -1.35 6.54 -4.44
N ALA A 53 -2.49 7.24 -4.56
CA ALA A 53 -2.84 8.35 -3.67
C ALA A 53 -3.00 7.89 -2.22
N VAL A 54 -3.68 6.76 -1.99
CA VAL A 54 -3.84 6.18 -0.65
C VAL A 54 -2.48 5.76 -0.07
N ALA A 55 -1.65 5.06 -0.84
CA ALA A 55 -0.31 4.67 -0.39
C ALA A 55 0.55 5.88 0.00
N ALA A 56 0.54 6.94 -0.83
CA ALA A 56 1.26 8.18 -0.55
C ALA A 56 0.72 8.91 0.69
N LEU A 57 -0.60 8.92 0.89
CA LEU A 57 -1.25 9.55 2.04
C LEU A 57 -0.80 8.91 3.36
N PHE A 58 -0.85 7.58 3.46
CA PHE A 58 -0.38 6.87 4.66
C PHE A 58 1.11 7.07 4.88
N ASN A 59 1.92 6.98 3.82
CA ASN A 59 3.34 7.27 3.90
C ASN A 59 3.61 8.67 4.50
N ALA A 60 2.80 9.68 4.17
CA ALA A 60 2.92 11.02 4.74
C ALA A 60 2.41 11.11 6.18
N ILE A 61 1.21 10.59 6.46
CA ILE A 61 0.57 10.70 7.78
C ILE A 61 1.37 9.94 8.85
N ASP A 62 1.90 8.76 8.52
CA ASP A 62 2.72 7.97 9.46
C ASP A 62 3.91 8.80 9.95
N ARG A 63 4.59 9.52 9.06
CA ARG A 63 5.71 10.39 9.43
C ARG A 63 5.28 11.58 10.28
N VAL A 64 4.10 12.16 10.00
CA VAL A 64 3.56 13.22 10.83
C VAL A 64 3.25 12.69 12.23
N ALA A 65 2.62 11.52 12.33
CA ALA A 65 2.31 10.86 13.60
C ALA A 65 3.58 10.56 14.41
N ASP A 66 4.57 9.96 13.77
CA ASP A 66 5.88 9.66 14.38
C ASP A 66 6.59 10.93 14.86
N SER A 67 6.57 12.00 14.05
CA SER A 67 7.22 13.27 14.38
C SER A 67 6.56 14.04 15.53
N THR A 68 5.27 13.79 15.78
CA THR A 68 4.47 14.49 16.80
C THR A 68 4.22 13.63 18.04
N GLY A 69 4.56 12.33 18.00
CA GLY A 69 4.41 11.42 19.11
C GLY A 69 2.95 11.10 19.42
N ILE A 70 2.11 10.89 18.40
CA ILE A 70 0.70 10.54 18.58
C ILE A 70 0.60 9.30 19.49
N PRO A 71 -0.10 9.38 20.64
CA PRO A 71 -0.24 8.25 21.54
C PRO A 71 -1.11 7.17 20.91
N LEU A 72 -0.76 5.91 21.17
CA LEU A 72 -1.65 4.78 20.87
C LEU A 72 -2.77 4.76 21.91
N GLU A 73 -3.99 4.44 21.49
CA GLU A 73 -5.09 4.20 22.42
C GLU A 73 -4.78 2.97 23.27
N ASP A 74 -5.11 3.04 24.57
CA ASP A 74 -5.03 1.88 25.44
C ASP A 74 -6.00 0.80 24.95
N VAL A 75 -5.56 -0.47 24.96
CA VAL A 75 -6.34 -1.65 24.55
C VAL A 75 -7.35 -2.10 25.60
#